data_AF-D4KCE3-F1
#
_entry.id   AF-D4KCE3-F1
#
_cell.length_a   1.000
_cell.length_b   1.000
_cell.length_c   1.000
_cell.angle_alpha   90.00
_cell.angle_beta   90.00
_cell.angle_gamma   90.00
#
_symmetry.space_group_name_H-M   'P 1'
#
loop_
_entity.id
_entity.type
_entity.pdbx_description
1 polymer ?
#
loop_
_entity_poly.entity_id
_entity_poly.type
_entity_poly.pdbx_seq_one_letter_code
_entity_poly.pdbx_strand_id
1 'polypeptide(L)' 'MLLLTLDGEIINLDRMAIIDTASLNVYARQGMGERGIVLGSYDSESRCYDVIANIFDCYRKNEKAYIMPK' A
#
# COMPACT_ATOMS: atom_id res chain seq x y z
N MET A 1 6.36 8.44 8.32
CA MET A 1 5.05 8.91 7.82
C MET A 1 5.17 9.06 6.32
N LEU A 2 4.49 8.22 5.54
CA LEU A 2 4.49 8.24 4.08
C LEU A 2 3.05 8.51 3.62
N LEU A 3 2.85 9.52 2.78
CA LEU A 3 1.52 9.80 2.22
C LEU A 3 1.32 9.01 0.93
N LEU A 4 0.30 8.17 0.87
CA LEU A 4 -0.12 7.54 -0.37
C LEU A 4 -1.15 8.41 -1.09
N THR A 5 -1.11 8.44 -2.41
CA THR A 5 -2.22 8.98 -3.22
C THR A 5 -2.86 7.88 -4.05
N LEU A 6 -4.18 7.70 -3.89
CA LEU A 6 -5.01 6.77 -4.65
C LEU A 6 -6.23 7.51 -5.18
N ASP A 7 -6.44 7.53 -6.50
CA ASP A 7 -7.57 8.18 -7.19
C ASP A 7 -7.84 9.65 -6.79
N GLY A 8 -6.82 10.35 -6.27
CA GLY A 8 -6.89 11.74 -5.77
C GLY A 8 -7.04 11.86 -4.25
N GLU A 9 -7.38 10.79 -3.54
CA GLU A 9 -7.42 10.72 -2.08
C GLU A 9 -6.02 10.56 -1.47
N ILE A 10 -5.77 11.19 -0.32
CA ILE A 10 -4.51 11.10 0.41
C ILE A 10 -4.68 10.18 1.62
N ILE A 11 -3.98 9.04 1.62
CA ILE A 11 -3.99 8.06 2.71
C ILE A 11 -2.66 8.16 3.47
N ASN A 12 -2.70 8.57 4.73
CA ASN A 12 -1.49 8.58 5.56
C ASN A 12 -1.13 7.16 6.03
N LEU A 13 -0.01 6.62 5.55
CA LEU A 13 0.64 5.46 6.16
C LEU A 13 1.53 5.90 7.33
N ASP A 14 0.90 6.01 8.50
CA ASP A 14 1.58 5.83 9.80
C ASP A 14 1.75 4.35 10.16
N ARG A 15 1.19 3.43 9.36
CA ARG A 15 0.98 2.01 9.70
C ARG A 15 1.28 1.08 8.51
N MET A 16 1.20 -0.22 8.74
CA MET A 16 1.74 -1.25 7.85
C MET A 16 0.89 -1.46 6.59
N ALA A 17 1.54 -1.48 5.42
CA ALA A 17 0.96 -2.01 4.18
C ALA A 17 1.10 -3.53 4.14
N ILE A 18 0.08 -4.25 3.67
CA ILE A 18 -0.01 -5.71 3.69
C ILE A 18 -0.59 -6.21 2.35
N ILE A 19 -0.19 -7.42 1.92
CA ILE A 19 -0.76 -8.11 0.75
C ILE A 19 -1.78 -9.15 1.23
N ASP A 20 -2.89 -9.27 0.51
CA ASP A 20 -3.72 -10.48 0.49
C ASP A 20 -3.55 -11.13 -0.88
N THR A 21 -2.81 -12.24 -0.90
CA THR A 21 -2.47 -12.99 -2.12
C THR A 21 -3.65 -13.79 -2.64
N ALA A 22 -4.67 -14.09 -1.82
CA ALA A 22 -5.87 -14.79 -2.24
C ALA A 22 -6.84 -13.89 -3.01
N SER A 23 -6.84 -12.58 -2.71
CA SER A 23 -7.66 -11.58 -3.42
C SER A 23 -6.85 -10.62 -4.30
N LEU A 24 -5.53 -10.82 -4.40
CA LEU A 24 -4.57 -10.02 -5.18
C LEU A 24 -4.65 -8.51 -4.85
N ASN A 25 -4.78 -8.21 -3.56
CA ASN A 25 -4.97 -6.86 -3.05
C ASN A 25 -3.78 -6.41 -2.18
N VAL A 26 -3.37 -5.16 -2.36
CA VAL A 26 -2.52 -4.43 -1.40
C VAL A 26 -3.44 -3.55 -0.55
N TYR A 27 -3.27 -3.57 0.78
CA TYR A 27 -4.10 -2.77 1.68
C TYR A 27 -3.31 -2.13 2.83
N ALA A 28 -3.77 -0.96 3.27
CA ALA A 28 -3.32 -0.31 4.49
C ALA A 28 -4.12 -0.87 5.66
N ARG A 29 -3.43 -1.27 6.75
CA ARG A 29 -4.10 -1.73 7.97
C ARG A 29 -3.77 -0.85 9.16
N GLN A 30 -4.81 -0.46 9.90
CA GLN A 30 -4.62 0.35 11.10
C GLN A 30 -4.30 -0.48 12.37
N GLY A 31 -4.65 -1.77 12.45
CA GLY A 31 -4.16 -2.66 13.51
C GLY A 31 -4.82 -4.03 13.47
N MET A 32 -4.50 -4.90 14.43
CA MET A 32 -5.33 -6.09 14.70
C MET A 32 -6.49 -5.68 15.63
N GLY A 33 -7.75 -6.05 15.38
CA GLY A 33 -8.32 -6.83 14.27
C GLY A 33 -8.93 -5.99 13.14
N GLU A 34 -8.45 -4.76 12.90
CA GLU A 34 -9.17 -3.70 12.19
C GLU A 34 -9.37 -3.93 10.68
N ARG A 35 -10.35 -3.20 10.13
CA ARG A 35 -10.74 -3.16 8.71
C ARG A 35 -9.65 -2.45 7.89
N GLY A 36 -9.10 -3.14 6.90
CA GLY A 36 -8.12 -2.55 5.98
C GLY A 36 -8.77 -1.66 4.92
N ILE A 37 -8.01 -0.70 4.40
CA ILE A 37 -8.37 0.08 3.20
C ILE A 37 -7.59 -0.53 2.03
N VAL A 38 -8.28 -0.98 0.98
CA VAL A 38 -7.65 -1.46 -0.25
C VAL A 38 -6.94 -0.28 -0.91
N LEU A 39 -5.63 -0.42 -1.14
CA LEU A 39 -4.77 0.56 -1.80
C LEU A 39 -4.67 0.29 -3.31
N GLY A 40 -4.84 -0.96 -3.72
CA GLY A 40 -4.83 -1.39 -5.11
C GLY A 40 -5.16 -2.87 -5.26
N SER A 41 -5.79 -3.22 -6.36
CA SER A 41 -6.13 -4.59 -6.78
C SER A 41 -5.37 -4.89 -8.07
N TYR A 42 -4.69 -6.03 -8.14
CA TYR A 42 -3.78 -6.36 -9.24
C TYR A 42 -4.12 -7.69 -9.91
N ASP A 43 -3.59 -7.90 -11.11
CA ASP A 43 -3.80 -9.10 -11.92
C ASP A 43 -2.97 -10.32 -11.48
N SER A 44 -1.98 -10.10 -10.61
CA SER A 44 -0.97 -11.10 -10.28
C SER A 44 -0.34 -10.86 -8.90
N GLU A 45 0.08 -11.96 -8.26
CA GLU A 45 0.72 -11.91 -6.94
C GLU A 45 2.08 -11.18 -7.00
N SER A 46 2.84 -11.39 -8.09
CA SER A 46 4.10 -10.68 -8.35
C SER A 46 3.91 -9.16 -8.34
N ARG A 47 2.86 -8.66 -8.99
CA ARG A 47 2.54 -7.23 -9.01
C ARG A 47 2.22 -6.68 -7.62
N CYS A 48 1.55 -7.47 -6.77
CA CYS A 48 1.31 -7.09 -5.37
C CYS A 48 2.63 -6.95 -4.58
N TYR A 49 3.59 -7.87 -4.77
CA TYR A 49 4.91 -7.78 -4.15
C TYR A 49 5.71 -6.58 -4.67
N ASP A 50 5.72 -6.33 -5.98
CA ASP A 50 6.41 -5.17 -6.58
C ASP A 50 5.91 -3.85 -5.95
N VAL A 51 4.59 -3.71 -5.78
CA VAL A 51 3.99 -2.51 -5.20
C VAL A 51 4.37 -2.33 -3.73
N ILE A 52 4.31 -3.38 -2.91
CA ILE A 52 4.76 -3.32 -1.52
C ILE A 52 6.26 -3.04 -1.40
N ALA A 53 7.09 -3.63 -2.25
CA ALA A 53 8.52 -3.37 -2.28
C ALA A 53 8.80 -1.88 -2.57
N ASN A 54 8.10 -1.28 -3.54
CA ASN A 54 8.20 0.14 -3.86
C ASN A 54 7.74 1.04 -2.70
N ILE A 55 6.61 0.74 -2.05
CA ILE A 55 6.13 1.49 -0.87
C ILE A 55 7.18 1.44 0.26
N PHE A 56 7.76 0.27 0.52
CA PHE A 56 8.81 0.08 1.52
C PHE A 56 10.10 0.83 1.17
N ASP A 57 10.50 0.84 -0.10
CA ASP A 57 11.67 1.57 -0.59
C ASP A 57 11.50 3.09 -0.47
N CYS A 58 10.32 3.63 -0.79
CA CYS A 58 9.98 5.03 -0.55
C CYS A 58 10.04 5.38 0.93
N TYR A 59 9.50 4.53 1.81
CA TYR A 59 9.62 4.70 3.25
C TYR A 59 11.09 4.69 3.72
N ARG A 60 11.92 3.76 3.22
CA ARG A 60 13.37 3.70 3.56
C ARG A 60 14.17 4.90 3.06
N LYS A 61 13.78 5.48 1.93
CA LYS A 61 14.37 6.71 1.36
C LYS A 61 13.85 7.99 2.04
N ASN A 62 12.94 7.86 2.99
CA ASN A 62 12.27 8.95 3.70
C ASN A 62 11.51 9.89 2.73
N GLU A 63 10.97 9.31 1.65
CA GLU A 63 10.12 10.01 0.69
C GLU A 63 8.84 10.51 1.36
N LYS A 64 8.36 11.67 0.91
CA LYS A 64 7.16 12.29 1.50
C LYS A 64 5.86 11.67 0.98
N ALA A 65 5.87 11.17 -0.25
CA ALA A 65 4.70 10.58 -0.87
C ALA A 65 5.04 9.43 -1.82
N TYR A 66 4.10 8.51 -2.01
CA TYR A 66 4.11 7.50 -3.06
C TYR A 66 2.77 7.51 -3.81
N ILE A 67 2.82 7.51 -5.14
CA ILE A 67 1.64 7.47 -5.98
C ILE A 67 1.34 6.00 -6.29
N MET A 68 0.16 5.51 -5.90
CA MET A 68 -0.22 4.13 -6.18
C MET A 68 -0.24 3.88 -7.69
N PRO A 69 0.44 2.84 -8.20
CA PRO A 69 0.37 2.50 -9.61
C PRO A 69 -0.96 1.83 -9.93
N LYS A 70 -1.42 2.08 -11.15
CA LYS A 70 -2.50 1.34 -11.80
C LYS A 70 -2.06 -0.09 -12.15
#